data_AF-A0AAE9AAJ4-F1
#
_entry.id   AF-A0AAE9AAJ4-F1
#
_cell.length_a   1.000
_cell.length_b   1.000
_cell.length_c   1.000
_cell.angle_alpha   90.00
_cell.angle_beta   90.00
_cell.angle_gamma   90.00
#
_symmetry.space_group_name_H-M   'P 1'
#
loop_
_entity.id
_entity.type
_entity.pdbx_description
1 polymer ?
#
loop_
_entity_poly.entity_id
_entity_poly.type
_entity_poly.pdbx_seq_one_letter_code
_entity_poly.pdbx_strand_id
1 'polypeptide(L)'
;MSHHDELKWVHPDHHDEVMKTSNGGAEPIQVESAIHTSRIEYSTISSHHGSELVHVTFYTYENRKLVRMVLDERYAAFDDVLQKANELLPTCRWRIFSGTDKHVSFEFKNTRQVWDAIKQTSYYGIRYLEVRQIKIGESARCDGCYREILGSRYKCTECSDFDLCGVCEMGPIHSFHKLIKI
;
A
#
# COMPACT_ATOMS: atom_id res chain seq x y z
N MET A 1 -15.12 -17.15 -1.19
CA MET A 1 -15.74 -15.82 -1.06
C MET A 1 -16.97 -15.80 -1.95
N SER A 2 -18.06 -15.16 -1.56
CA SER A 2 -19.21 -15.00 -2.47
C SER A 2 -18.91 -13.94 -3.55
N HIS A 3 -19.68 -13.95 -4.63
CA HIS A 3 -19.63 -12.93 -5.69
C HIS A 3 -19.68 -11.50 -5.15
N HIS A 4 -20.58 -11.23 -4.19
CA HIS A 4 -20.73 -9.90 -3.61
C HIS A 4 -19.53 -9.49 -2.73
N ASP A 5 -18.87 -10.46 -2.09
CA ASP A 5 -17.71 -10.19 -1.22
C ASP A 5 -16.45 -9.78 -2.01
N GLU A 6 -16.37 -10.10 -3.30
CA GLU A 6 -15.22 -9.73 -4.14
C GLU A 6 -15.22 -8.24 -4.51
N LEU A 7 -16.41 -7.62 -4.62
CA LEU A 7 -16.55 -6.20 -4.99
C LEU A 7 -16.05 -5.23 -3.92
N LYS A 8 -15.83 -5.69 -2.69
CA LYS A 8 -15.27 -4.86 -1.60
C LYS A 8 -13.88 -4.30 -1.93
N TRP A 9 -13.16 -4.93 -2.86
CA TRP A 9 -11.85 -4.49 -3.33
C TRP A 9 -11.94 -3.40 -4.40
N VAL A 10 -13.12 -3.21 -5.00
CA VAL A 10 -13.35 -2.27 -6.09
C VAL A 10 -14.04 -1.04 -5.54
N HIS A 11 -13.61 0.16 -5.96
CA HIS A 11 -14.32 1.38 -5.61
C HIS A 11 -15.77 1.31 -6.15
N PRO A 12 -16.80 1.75 -5.40
CA PRO A 12 -18.21 1.64 -5.80
C PRO A 12 -18.52 2.11 -7.22
N ASP A 13 -17.91 3.23 -7.64
CA ASP A 13 -18.08 3.82 -8.97
C ASP A 13 -17.66 2.89 -10.14
N HIS A 14 -16.92 1.82 -9.86
CA HIS A 14 -16.43 0.86 -10.85
C HIS A 14 -17.09 -0.52 -10.74
N HIS A 15 -18.09 -0.71 -9.86
CA HIS A 15 -18.75 -2.01 -9.69
C HIS A 15 -19.46 -2.46 -10.96
N ASP A 16 -20.21 -1.57 -11.61
CA ASP A 16 -20.95 -1.89 -12.84
C ASP A 16 -20.04 -2.33 -13.99
N GLU A 17 -18.85 -1.72 -14.10
CA GLU A 17 -17.86 -2.07 -15.12
C GLU A 17 -17.37 -3.51 -14.93
N VAL A 18 -17.02 -3.88 -13.69
CA VAL A 18 -16.53 -5.23 -13.34
C VAL A 18 -17.62 -6.29 -13.49
N MET A 19 -18.88 -5.95 -13.17
CA MET A 19 -20.01 -6.87 -13.37
C MET A 19 -20.34 -7.09 -14.85
N LYS A 20 -20.15 -6.09 -15.70
CA LYS A 20 -20.41 -6.20 -17.15
C LYS A 20 -19.38 -7.07 -17.85
N THR A 21 -18.11 -7.01 -17.43
CA THR A 21 -17.04 -7.83 -18.03
C THR A 21 -17.18 -9.31 -17.72
N SER A 22 -17.80 -9.69 -16.60
CA SER A 22 -18.06 -11.11 -16.27
C SER A 22 -19.29 -11.71 -16.96
N ASN A 23 -20.28 -10.89 -17.34
CA ASN A 23 -21.51 -11.37 -18.00
C ASN A 23 -21.37 -11.52 -19.54
N GLY A 24 -20.22 -11.16 -20.11
CA GLY A 24 -19.90 -11.30 -21.53
C GLY A 24 -18.98 -12.48 -21.83
N GLY A 25 -19.46 -13.72 -21.63
CA GLY A 25 -18.91 -14.94 -22.24
C GLY A 25 -17.55 -15.45 -21.72
N ALA A 26 -17.59 -16.31 -20.71
CA ALA A 26 -16.57 -17.35 -20.50
C ALA A 26 -17.28 -18.67 -20.19
N GLU A 27 -17.66 -19.41 -21.24
CA GLU A 27 -17.84 -20.86 -21.12
C GLU A 27 -16.49 -21.46 -20.67
N PRO A 28 -16.48 -22.48 -19.80
CA PRO A 28 -15.24 -23.10 -19.36
C PRO A 28 -14.53 -23.73 -20.57
N ILE A 29 -13.30 -23.31 -20.83
CA ILE A 29 -12.47 -23.83 -21.93
C ILE A 29 -12.27 -25.34 -21.70
N GLN A 30 -13.01 -26.17 -22.43
CA GLN A 30 -12.65 -27.56 -22.66
C GLN A 30 -11.52 -27.59 -23.69
N VAL A 31 -10.38 -28.11 -23.27
CA VAL A 31 -9.19 -28.25 -24.11
C VAL A 31 -9.38 -29.46 -25.01
N GLU A 32 -9.71 -29.25 -26.28
CA GLU A 32 -9.44 -30.25 -27.33
C GLU A 32 -8.79 -29.59 -28.55
N SER A 33 -7.75 -30.25 -29.04
CA SER A 33 -6.85 -29.84 -30.11
C SER A 33 -7.50 -29.84 -31.50
N ALA A 34 -7.17 -28.87 -32.35
CA ALA A 34 -6.76 -29.10 -33.75
C ALA A 34 -6.43 -27.78 -34.48
N ILE A 35 -5.70 -27.93 -35.58
CA ILE A 35 -4.94 -26.94 -36.35
C ILE A 35 -5.81 -26.32 -37.47
N HIS A 36 -5.56 -25.04 -37.80
CA HIS A 36 -5.52 -24.44 -39.15
C HIS A 36 -6.55 -23.33 -39.51
N THR A 37 -5.97 -22.22 -39.99
CA THR A 37 -6.47 -21.15 -40.90
C THR A 37 -7.45 -20.08 -40.42
N SER A 38 -6.84 -18.96 -40.00
CA SER A 38 -7.09 -17.57 -40.41
C SER A 38 -8.51 -17.13 -40.84
N ARG A 39 -9.17 -16.38 -39.95
CA ARG A 39 -9.90 -15.14 -40.26
C ARG A 39 -9.97 -14.29 -38.99
N ILE A 40 -9.78 -12.99 -39.14
CA ILE A 40 -9.53 -12.03 -38.07
C ILE A 40 -10.74 -11.98 -37.12
N GLU A 41 -10.55 -12.49 -35.90
CA GLU A 41 -11.38 -12.19 -34.74
C GLU A 41 -10.47 -11.67 -33.63
N TYR A 42 -10.87 -10.53 -33.07
CA TYR A 42 -10.12 -9.76 -32.10
C TYR A 42 -10.18 -10.48 -30.74
N SER A 43 -9.43 -11.57 -30.59
CA SER A 43 -9.27 -12.27 -29.33
C SER A 43 -7.88 -12.89 -29.22
N THR A 44 -7.16 -12.44 -28.19
CA THR A 44 -6.12 -13.20 -27.49
C THR A 44 -4.80 -13.42 -28.25
N ILE A 45 -3.93 -12.40 -28.23
CA ILE A 45 -2.48 -12.62 -28.22
C ILE A 45 -1.98 -12.30 -26.82
N SER A 46 -1.85 -13.34 -26.04
CA SER A 46 -1.08 -13.41 -24.80
C SER A 46 0.40 -13.14 -25.10
N SER A 47 0.85 -11.91 -24.84
CA SER A 47 2.24 -11.53 -24.52
C SER A 47 2.32 -10.03 -24.20
N HIS A 48 1.88 -9.61 -23.01
CA HIS A 48 2.29 -8.32 -22.44
C HIS A 48 3.01 -8.56 -21.13
N HIS A 49 4.31 -8.77 -21.23
CA HIS A 49 5.18 -8.46 -20.11
C HIS A 49 5.08 -6.97 -19.82
N GLY A 50 4.69 -6.62 -18.60
CA GLY A 50 4.74 -5.24 -18.13
C GLY A 50 3.72 -5.00 -17.06
N SER A 51 2.52 -4.52 -17.45
CA SER A 51 1.64 -3.82 -16.51
C SER A 51 0.21 -4.37 -16.43
N GLU A 52 -0.37 -4.36 -15.23
CA GLU A 52 -1.71 -4.88 -14.94
C GLU A 52 -2.56 -3.90 -14.11
N LEU A 53 -3.88 -3.96 -14.30
CA LEU A 53 -4.83 -3.21 -13.47
C LEU A 53 -4.97 -3.87 -12.09
N VAL A 54 -4.66 -3.11 -11.04
CA VAL A 54 -4.69 -3.57 -9.65
C VAL A 54 -5.52 -2.62 -8.80
N HIS A 55 -6.39 -3.19 -7.99
CA HIS A 55 -7.18 -2.48 -6.99
C HIS A 55 -6.45 -2.44 -5.66
N VAL A 56 -5.86 -1.29 -5.33
CA VAL A 56 -5.05 -1.10 -4.13
C VAL A 56 -5.90 -0.53 -3.01
N THR A 57 -5.94 -1.22 -1.87
CA THR A 57 -6.56 -0.73 -0.64
C THR A 57 -5.48 -0.17 0.27
N PHE A 58 -5.45 1.16 0.44
CA PHE A 58 -4.58 1.83 1.39
C PHE A 58 -5.28 1.94 2.75
N TYR A 59 -4.74 1.28 3.76
CA TYR A 59 -5.20 1.38 5.14
C TYR A 59 -4.42 2.46 5.87
N THR A 60 -5.07 3.59 6.14
CA THR A 60 -4.53 4.72 6.91
C THR A 60 -4.89 4.60 8.40
N TYR A 61 -4.44 5.55 9.23
CA TYR A 61 -4.88 5.62 10.63
C TYR A 61 -6.33 6.12 10.78
N GLU A 62 -6.88 6.81 9.77
CA GLU A 62 -8.22 7.41 9.82
C GLU A 62 -9.29 6.55 9.14
N ASN A 63 -8.93 5.93 8.01
CA ASN A 63 -9.84 5.16 7.15
C ASN A 63 -9.07 4.28 6.15
N ARG A 64 -9.81 3.52 5.34
CA ARG A 64 -9.25 2.87 4.14
C ARG A 64 -9.62 3.64 2.87
N LYS A 65 -8.73 3.66 1.89
CA LYS A 65 -8.94 4.25 0.55
C LYS A 65 -8.77 3.18 -0.52
N LEU A 66 -9.74 3.08 -1.42
CA LEU A 66 -9.70 2.16 -2.57
C LEU A 66 -9.24 2.94 -3.79
N VAL A 67 -8.13 2.53 -4.39
CA VAL A 67 -7.52 3.20 -5.55
C VAL A 67 -7.29 2.19 -6.65
N ARG A 68 -7.68 2.54 -7.87
CA ARG A 68 -7.39 1.77 -9.07
C ARG A 68 -6.05 2.25 -9.64
N MET A 69 -5.10 1.32 -9.81
CA MET A 69 -3.74 1.61 -10.29
C MET A 69 -3.37 0.66 -11.43
N VAL A 70 -2.56 1.11 -12.38
CA VAL A 70 -1.89 0.23 -13.34
C VAL A 70 -0.46 0.05 -12.85
N LEU A 71 -0.07 -1.17 -12.50
CA LEU A 71 1.23 -1.47 -11.91
C LEU A 71 2.05 -2.34 -12.85
N ASP A 72 3.35 -2.06 -12.96
CA ASP A 72 4.27 -2.82 -13.82
C ASP A 72 5.13 -3.82 -13.01
N GLU A 73 5.11 -5.08 -13.40
CA GLU A 73 5.84 -6.19 -12.78
C GLU A 73 7.35 -5.98 -12.78
N ARG A 74 7.88 -5.40 -13.87
CA ARG A 74 9.31 -5.30 -14.09
C ARG A 74 9.87 -4.01 -13.52
N TYR A 75 9.08 -2.94 -13.47
CA TYR A 75 9.55 -1.61 -13.12
C TYR A 75 8.56 -0.87 -12.23
N ALA A 76 9.08 -0.09 -11.29
CA ALA A 76 8.38 0.99 -10.60
C ALA A 76 7.09 0.69 -9.81
N ALA A 77 6.51 -0.52 -9.78
CA ALA A 77 5.28 -0.74 -8.99
C ALA A 77 5.42 -0.35 -7.51
N PHE A 78 6.62 -0.52 -6.93
CA PHE A 78 6.89 -0.01 -5.59
C PHE A 78 6.86 1.51 -5.51
N ASP A 79 7.55 2.19 -6.44
CA ASP A 79 7.61 3.65 -6.49
C ASP A 79 6.22 4.26 -6.76
N ASP A 80 5.42 3.65 -7.62
CA ASP A 80 4.05 4.08 -7.94
C ASP A 80 3.13 3.95 -6.73
N VAL A 81 3.17 2.80 -6.03
CA VAL A 81 2.40 2.57 -4.80
C VAL A 81 2.84 3.54 -3.70
N LEU A 82 4.15 3.79 -3.58
CA LEU A 82 4.70 4.74 -2.62
C LEU A 82 4.30 6.19 -2.95
N GLN A 83 4.35 6.58 -4.22
CA GLN A 83 3.91 7.89 -4.68
C GLN A 83 2.43 8.11 -4.41
N LYS A 84 1.58 7.13 -4.74
CA LYS A 84 0.15 7.19 -4.44
C LYS A 84 -0.11 7.27 -2.94
N ALA A 85 0.64 6.53 -2.13
CA ALA A 85 0.57 6.62 -0.68
C ALA A 85 0.87 8.04 -0.17
N ASN A 86 1.89 8.71 -0.73
CA ASN A 86 2.26 10.08 -0.35
C ASN A 86 1.21 11.12 -0.79
N GLU A 87 0.56 10.92 -1.94
CA GLU A 87 -0.54 11.79 -2.38
C GLU A 87 -1.76 11.70 -1.47
N LEU A 88 -2.07 10.51 -0.95
CA LEU A 88 -3.21 10.28 -0.07
C LEU A 88 -3.01 10.88 1.32
N LEU A 89 -1.76 10.93 1.82
CA LEU A 89 -1.40 11.47 3.13
C LEU A 89 -0.09 12.28 3.06
N PRO A 90 -0.11 13.49 2.46
CA PRO A 90 1.10 14.26 2.22
C PRO A 90 1.74 14.84 3.49
N THR A 91 1.04 14.81 4.62
CA THR A 91 1.40 15.54 5.84
C THR A 91 2.33 14.79 6.80
N CYS A 92 2.67 13.53 6.56
CA CYS A 92 3.68 12.86 7.39
C CYS A 92 4.61 11.94 6.59
N ARG A 93 5.64 11.44 7.28
CA ARG A 93 6.52 10.39 6.80
C ARG A 93 5.93 9.03 7.15
N TRP A 94 5.83 8.15 6.16
CA TRP A 94 5.25 6.82 6.32
C TRP A 94 6.13 5.76 5.68
N ARG A 95 5.93 4.51 6.09
CA ARG A 95 6.37 3.31 5.36
C ARG A 95 5.15 2.49 4.95
N ILE A 96 5.29 1.78 3.85
CA ILE A 96 4.24 0.93 3.28
C ILE A 96 4.53 -0.55 3.52
N PHE A 97 3.50 -1.26 3.96
CA PHE A 97 3.57 -2.67 4.32
C PHE A 97 2.46 -3.44 3.63
N SER A 98 2.70 -4.72 3.35
CA SER A 98 1.64 -5.66 3.01
C SER A 98 0.76 -5.89 4.24
N GLY A 99 -0.53 -5.61 4.14
CA GLY A 99 -1.46 -5.83 5.25
C GLY A 99 -2.70 -4.94 5.28
N THR A 100 -3.46 -5.12 6.36
CA THR A 100 -4.75 -4.46 6.63
C THR A 100 -4.64 -3.46 7.79
N ASP A 101 -5.79 -2.94 8.23
CA ASP A 101 -5.91 -2.14 9.45
C ASP A 101 -5.54 -2.93 10.72
N LYS A 102 -5.76 -4.25 10.73
CA LYS A 102 -5.58 -5.13 11.89
C LYS A 102 -4.30 -5.96 11.87
N HIS A 103 -3.73 -6.18 10.69
CA HIS A 103 -2.58 -7.07 10.53
C HIS A 103 -1.56 -6.48 9.56
N VAL A 104 -0.30 -6.54 9.96
CA VAL A 104 0.86 -6.15 9.15
C VAL A 104 1.72 -7.38 8.93
N SER A 105 2.06 -7.66 7.68
CA SER A 105 2.87 -8.82 7.31
C SER A 105 4.35 -8.44 7.16
N PHE A 106 4.71 -7.71 6.10
CA PHE A 106 6.09 -7.28 5.84
C PHE A 106 6.11 -5.91 5.16
N GLU A 107 7.24 -5.21 5.32
CA GLU A 107 7.49 -3.94 4.64
C GLU A 107 7.83 -4.17 3.17
N PHE A 108 7.22 -3.40 2.28
CA PHE A 108 7.65 -3.34 0.89
C PHE A 108 8.95 -2.55 0.77
N LYS A 109 9.92 -3.11 0.06
CA LYS A 109 11.23 -2.49 -0.20
C LYS A 109 11.57 -2.43 -1.69
N ASN A 110 10.82 -3.14 -2.53
CA ASN A 110 11.05 -3.20 -3.97
C ASN A 110 9.79 -3.69 -4.71
N THR A 111 9.80 -3.47 -6.03
CA THR A 111 8.72 -3.85 -6.97
C THR A 111 8.35 -5.33 -6.90
N ARG A 112 9.34 -6.23 -6.78
CA ARG A 112 9.07 -7.66 -6.72
C ARG A 112 8.20 -8.04 -5.52
N GLN A 113 8.50 -7.49 -4.35
CA GLN A 113 7.69 -7.75 -3.15
C GLN A 113 6.25 -7.23 -3.29
N VAL A 114 6.05 -6.10 -3.97
CA VAL A 114 4.71 -5.59 -4.28
C VAL A 114 3.98 -6.56 -5.18
N TRP A 115 4.64 -7.02 -6.25
CA TRP A 115 4.07 -7.96 -7.20
C TRP A 115 3.69 -9.30 -6.57
N ASP A 116 4.60 -9.89 -5.79
CA ASP A 116 4.38 -11.15 -5.07
C ASP A 116 3.22 -11.06 -4.04
N ALA A 117 2.84 -9.84 -3.62
CA ALA A 117 1.74 -9.60 -2.69
C ALA A 117 0.38 -9.35 -3.36
N ILE A 118 0.33 -9.20 -4.69
CA ILE A 118 -0.92 -9.03 -5.43
C ILE A 118 -1.70 -10.34 -5.38
N LYS A 119 -2.98 -10.24 -5.02
CA LYS A 119 -3.91 -11.37 -4.96
C LYS A 119 -4.94 -11.25 -6.08
N GLN A 120 -5.54 -12.36 -6.45
CA GLN A 120 -6.61 -12.39 -7.44
C GLN A 120 -7.86 -13.07 -6.86
N THR A 121 -9.03 -12.51 -7.14
CA THR A 121 -10.30 -13.12 -6.75
C THR A 121 -10.72 -14.21 -7.74
N SER A 122 -11.59 -15.11 -7.30
CA SER A 122 -11.96 -16.30 -8.06
C SER A 122 -13.03 -16.07 -9.10
N TYR A 123 -14.01 -15.21 -8.82
CA TYR A 123 -15.18 -15.04 -9.68
C TYR A 123 -14.93 -13.99 -10.75
N TYR A 124 -14.60 -12.77 -10.33
CA TYR A 124 -14.38 -11.66 -11.27
C TYR A 124 -12.92 -11.54 -11.74
N GLY A 125 -12.01 -12.36 -11.19
CA GLY A 125 -10.60 -12.24 -11.50
C GLY A 125 -9.98 -10.90 -11.05
N ILE A 126 -10.56 -10.23 -10.06
CA ILE A 126 -10.12 -8.91 -9.61
C ILE A 126 -8.74 -9.05 -8.98
N ARG A 127 -7.76 -8.33 -9.53
CA ARG A 127 -6.46 -8.20 -8.89
C ARG A 127 -6.48 -7.10 -7.84
N TYR A 128 -6.03 -7.40 -6.64
CA TYR A 128 -6.03 -6.47 -5.53
C TYR A 128 -4.78 -6.58 -4.66
N LEU A 129 -4.44 -5.46 -4.03
CA LEU A 129 -3.31 -5.32 -3.11
C LEU A 129 -3.75 -4.61 -1.84
N GLU A 130 -3.34 -5.12 -0.69
CA GLU A 130 -3.63 -4.53 0.62
C GLU A 130 -2.37 -3.86 1.16
N VAL A 131 -2.40 -2.54 1.31
CA VAL A 131 -1.25 -1.73 1.71
C VAL A 131 -1.57 -1.01 3.01
N ARG A 132 -0.83 -1.34 4.07
CA ARG A 132 -0.88 -0.64 5.36
C ARG A 132 0.17 0.46 5.38
N GLN A 133 -0.28 1.71 5.58
CA GLN A 133 0.61 2.84 5.84
C GLN A 133 0.85 2.96 7.34
N ILE A 134 2.13 2.99 7.73
CA ILE A 134 2.53 3.16 9.13
C ILE A 134 3.33 4.45 9.25
N LYS A 135 2.89 5.34 10.15
CA LYS A 135 3.59 6.59 10.44
C LYS A 135 4.95 6.25 11.01
N ILE A 136 6.01 6.78 10.42
CA ILE A 136 7.29 6.82 11.11
C ILE A 136 7.29 8.12 11.91
N GLY A 137 7.59 8.04 13.20
CA GLY A 137 7.96 9.23 13.95
C GLY A 137 9.12 9.91 13.22
N GLU A 138 9.14 11.24 13.21
CA GLU A 138 10.32 11.96 12.75
C GLU A 138 11.51 11.45 13.55
N SER A 139 12.57 11.03 12.85
CA SER A 139 13.87 10.76 13.46
C SER A 139 14.32 12.07 14.10
N ALA A 140 14.13 12.18 15.40
CA ALA A 140 14.50 13.38 16.14
C ALA A 140 15.91 13.24 16.66
N ARG A 141 16.64 14.34 16.63
CA ARG A 141 17.97 14.42 17.21
C ARG A 141 17.82 14.98 18.62
N CYS A 142 18.49 14.36 19.58
CA CYS A 142 18.49 14.85 20.95
C CYS A 142 19.28 16.15 21.02
N ASP A 143 18.67 17.25 21.47
CA ASP A 143 19.35 18.54 21.65
C ASP A 143 20.40 18.50 22.77
N GLY A 144 20.27 17.56 23.72
CA GLY A 144 21.22 17.39 24.81
C GLY A 144 22.52 16.68 24.42
N CYS A 145 22.47 15.67 23.54
CA CYS A 145 23.65 14.89 23.16
C CYS A 145 23.94 14.84 21.66
N TYR A 146 23.13 15.52 20.84
CA TYR A 146 23.23 15.58 19.39
C TYR A 146 23.29 14.21 18.70
N ARG A 147 22.67 13.18 19.29
CA ARG A 147 22.52 11.86 18.67
C ARG A 147 21.07 11.62 18.29
N GLU A 148 20.83 10.74 17.32
CA GLU A 148 19.48 10.30 16.98
C GLU A 148 18.80 9.67 18.21
N ILE A 149 17.55 10.05 18.45
CA ILE A 149 16.77 9.52 19.56
C ILE A 149 16.29 8.12 19.20
N LEU A 150 16.90 7.13 19.84
CA LEU A 150 16.45 5.74 19.76
C LEU A 150 15.57 5.43 20.99
N GLY A 151 14.34 4.98 20.74
CA GLY A 151 13.38 4.67 21.79
C GLY A 151 12.54 5.87 22.24
N SER A 152 12.55 6.18 23.53
CA SER A 152 11.68 7.24 24.09
C SER A 152 12.14 8.63 23.68
N ARG A 153 11.26 9.39 23.01
CA ARG A 153 11.45 10.80 22.65
C ARG A 153 10.68 11.69 23.61
N TYR A 154 11.35 12.71 24.13
CA TYR A 154 10.78 13.67 25.06
C TYR A 154 10.79 15.06 24.43
N LYS A 155 9.61 15.58 24.06
CA LYS A 155 9.48 16.89 23.45
C LYS A 155 9.14 17.94 24.50
N CYS A 156 9.81 19.09 24.46
CA CYS A 156 9.46 20.23 25.30
C CYS A 156 8.11 20.81 24.85
N THR A 157 7.26 21.15 25.81
CA THR A 157 5.95 21.77 25.52
C THR A 157 6.00 23.29 25.36
N GLU A 158 7.12 23.90 25.72
CA GLU A 158 7.31 25.35 25.74
C GLU A 158 8.30 25.82 24.67
N CYS A 159 9.35 25.05 24.39
CA CYS A 159 10.34 25.37 23.38
C CYS A 159 9.94 24.85 22.00
N SER A 160 10.22 25.66 20.97
CA SER A 160 10.12 25.23 19.59
C SER A 160 11.18 24.18 19.28
N ASP A 161 10.73 22.98 18.91
CA ASP A 161 11.56 21.89 18.41
C ASP A 161 12.70 21.43 19.32
N PHE A 162 12.45 21.41 20.64
CA PHE A 162 13.41 20.87 21.60
C PHE A 162 13.02 19.43 21.99
N ASP A 163 13.91 18.49 21.73
CA ASP A 163 13.72 17.05 21.90
C ASP A 163 14.89 16.41 22.66
N LEU A 164 14.59 15.56 23.65
CA LEU A 164 15.57 14.79 24.41
C LEU A 164 15.37 13.29 24.24
N CYS A 165 16.47 12.54 24.21
CA CYS A 165 16.43 11.09 24.39
C CYS A 165 16.24 10.76 25.88
N GLY A 166 15.80 9.53 26.18
CA GLY A 166 15.63 9.09 27.57
C GLY A 166 16.87 9.23 28.46
N VAL A 167 18.08 9.14 27.90
CA VAL A 167 19.31 9.37 28.68
C VAL A 167 19.47 10.83 29.09
N CYS A 168 19.19 11.76 28.18
CA CYS A 168 19.33 13.19 28.45
C CYS A 168 18.19 13.74 29.30
N GLU A 169 16.99 13.16 29.18
CA GLU A 169 15.84 13.52 30.02
C GLU A 169 16.06 13.17 31.50
N MET A 170 16.74 12.06 31.81
CA MET A 170 17.14 11.73 33.19
C MET A 170 18.19 12.68 33.77
N GLY A 171 18.82 13.51 32.94
CA GLY A 171 19.82 14.50 33.35
C GLY A 171 19.21 15.85 33.73
N PRO A 172 20.01 16.80 34.24
CA PRO A 172 19.55 18.15 34.53
C PRO A 172 19.36 19.01 33.26
N ILE A 173 19.34 18.40 32.07
CA ILE A 173 19.25 19.10 30.79
C ILE A 173 17.80 19.54 30.61
N HIS A 174 17.59 20.85 30.47
CA HIS A 174 16.28 21.41 30.16
C HIS A 174 15.18 21.10 31.20
N SER A 175 15.57 20.94 32.47
CA SER A 175 14.69 20.53 33.58
C SER A 175 13.66 21.59 34.01
N PHE A 176 13.77 22.83 33.55
CA PHE A 176 12.86 23.92 33.90
C PHE A 176 11.58 23.96 33.08
N HIS A 177 11.53 23.23 31.95
CA HIS A 177 10.35 23.14 31.12
C HIS A 177 9.73 21.75 31.20
N LYS A 178 8.41 21.70 30.99
CA LYS A 178 7.70 20.42 30.97
C LYS A 178 7.98 19.68 29.67
N LEU A 179 8.55 18.48 29.82
CA LEU A 179 8.77 17.52 28.74
C LEU A 179 7.62 16.50 28.70
N ILE A 180 7.17 16.15 27.50
CA ILE A 180 6.20 15.07 27.27
C ILE A 180 6.84 13.94 26.48
N LYS A 181 6.57 12.70 26.89
CA LYS A 181 6.98 11.51 26.16
C LYS A 181 6.02 11.28 24.99
N ILE A 182 6.55 11.15 23.78
CA ILE A 182 5.81 10.93 22.52
C ILE A 182 6.27 9.68 21.79
#